data_AF-A0A7X1NDY1-F1
#
_entry.id   AF-A0A7X1NDY1-F1
#
_cell.length_a   1.000
_cell.length_b   1.000
_cell.length_c   1.000
_cell.angle_alpha   90.00
_cell.angle_beta   90.00
_cell.angle_gamma   90.00
#
_symmetry.space_group_name_H-M   'P 1'
#
loop_
_entity.id
_entity.type
_entity.pdbx_description
1 polymer ?
#
loop_
_entity_poly.entity_id
_entity_poly.type
_entity_poly.pdbx_seq_one_letter_code
_entity_poly.pdbx_strand_id
1 'polypeptide(L)'
;MVDVPRSTIRIAGNLPYEVQRFTGAHELGHIVLHPGLSLHRDRPLLGDAPVLDRREREANYFAACFLAPEKLLRRAFKQRFGTDMLHLDDRVAFAIAGNGSQDLLRSKTGSLEFPRAVATARKFGIGNHFKSLAEEFGMSPTAMAIRIHELDLVSY
;
A
#
# COMPACT_ATOMS: atom_id res chain seq x y z
N MET A 1 -6.80 -1.45 17.82
CA MET A 1 -7.96 -1.31 18.72
C MET A 1 -7.87 0.02 19.44
N VAL A 2 -8.75 0.95 19.07
CA VAL A 2 -8.79 2.31 19.64
C VAL A 2 -9.73 2.35 20.85
N ASP A 3 -9.27 3.00 21.92
CA ASP A 3 -10.08 3.41 23.06
C ASP A 3 -10.36 4.91 22.95
N VAL A 4 -11.50 5.25 22.32
CA VAL A 4 -11.92 6.64 22.05
C VAL A 4 -12.14 7.45 23.34
N PRO A 5 -12.84 6.92 24.39
CA PRO A 5 -12.97 7.62 25.66
C PRO A 5 -11.64 7.96 26.32
N ARG A 6 -10.61 7.13 26.14
CA ARG A 6 -9.25 7.36 26.68
C ARG A 6 -8.28 8.00 25.67
N SER A 7 -8.74 8.36 24.47
CA SER A 7 -7.88 8.87 23.39
C SER A 7 -6.63 8.01 23.14
N THR A 8 -6.76 6.69 23.25
CA THR A 8 -5.62 5.76 23.16
C THR A 8 -5.75 4.84 21.97
N ILE A 9 -4.73 4.75 21.12
CA ILE A 9 -4.64 3.73 20.06
C ILE A 9 -3.80 2.57 20.59
N ARG A 10 -4.36 1.36 20.62
CA ARG A 10 -3.62 0.14 21.00
C ARG A 10 -3.29 -0.68 19.76
N ILE A 11 -2.01 -0.97 19.59
CA ILE A 11 -1.46 -1.77 18.50
C ILE A 11 -0.79 -3.00 19.14
N ALA A 12 -0.97 -4.17 18.54
CA ALA A 12 -0.30 -5.38 19.01
C ALA A 12 1.20 -5.31 18.70
N GLY A 13 2.02 -5.27 19.75
CA GLY A 13 3.47 -5.05 19.63
C GLY A 13 4.26 -6.23 19.05
N ASN A 14 3.64 -7.41 18.91
CA ASN A 14 4.26 -8.61 18.35
C ASN A 14 4.08 -8.75 16.83
N LEU A 15 3.38 -7.80 16.18
CA LEU A 15 3.19 -7.81 14.73
C LEU A 15 4.41 -7.18 14.02
N PRO A 16 4.66 -7.51 12.74
CA PRO A 16 5.68 -6.84 11.94
C PRO A 16 5.48 -5.32 11.90
N TYR A 17 6.57 -4.57 11.79
CA TYR A 17 6.56 -3.11 11.91
C TYR A 17 5.63 -2.43 10.88
N GLU A 18 5.61 -2.91 9.65
CA GLU A 18 4.72 -2.43 8.59
C GLU A 18 3.23 -2.65 8.91
N VAL A 19 2.90 -3.75 9.59
CA VAL A 19 1.53 -4.04 10.03
C VAL A 19 1.15 -3.07 11.15
N GLN A 20 2.04 -2.85 12.12
CA GLN A 20 1.80 -1.88 13.19
C GLN A 20 1.57 -0.47 12.63
N ARG A 21 2.38 -0.03 11.66
CA ARG A 21 2.23 1.28 11.01
C ARG A 21 0.91 1.40 10.27
N PHE A 22 0.53 0.37 9.52
CA PHE A 22 -0.74 0.37 8.79
C PHE A 22 -1.94 0.40 9.74
N THR A 23 -1.94 -0.43 10.79
CA THR A 23 -2.98 -0.41 11.82
C THR A 23 -3.05 0.95 12.50
N GLY A 24 -1.93 1.54 12.91
CA GLY A 24 -1.94 2.87 13.52
C GLY A 24 -2.51 3.95 12.59
N ALA A 25 -2.12 3.94 11.32
CA ALA A 25 -2.63 4.89 10.33
C ALA A 25 -4.12 4.68 10.00
N HIS A 26 -4.59 3.43 9.97
CA HIS A 26 -6.00 3.10 9.78
C HIS A 26 -6.86 3.66 10.94
N GLU A 27 -6.40 3.45 12.17
CA GLU A 27 -7.08 3.94 13.37
C GLU A 27 -7.07 5.48 13.44
N LEU A 28 -6.03 6.14 12.93
CA LEU A 28 -6.04 7.59 12.70
C LEU A 28 -7.07 8.00 11.65
N GLY A 29 -7.20 7.25 10.56
CA GLY A 29 -8.19 7.50 9.51
C GLY A 29 -9.61 7.48 10.06
N HIS A 30 -9.91 6.52 10.92
CA HIS A 30 -11.14 6.45 11.68
C HIS A 30 -11.43 7.70 12.52
N ILE A 31 -10.44 8.19 13.27
CA ILE A 31 -10.57 9.40 14.10
C ILE A 31 -10.80 10.64 13.22
N VAL A 32 -10.08 10.76 12.11
CA VAL A 32 -10.11 11.94 11.23
C VAL A 32 -11.36 11.98 10.37
N LEU A 33 -11.73 10.85 9.75
CA LEU A 33 -12.81 10.79 8.76
C LEU A 33 -14.19 10.52 9.36
N HIS A 34 -14.26 9.95 10.56
CA HIS A 34 -15.52 9.53 11.20
C HIS A 34 -15.66 10.08 12.62
N PRO A 35 -15.57 11.41 12.82
CA PRO A 35 -15.65 11.99 14.16
C PRO A 35 -17.01 11.70 14.83
N GLY A 36 -16.98 11.36 16.12
CA GLY A 36 -18.19 11.16 16.93
C GLY A 36 -18.84 9.79 16.84
N LEU A 37 -18.30 8.86 16.03
CA LEU A 37 -18.74 7.47 16.01
C LEU A 37 -17.85 6.61 16.92
N SER A 38 -18.47 5.84 17.82
CA SER A 38 -17.78 4.86 18.66
C SER A 38 -17.11 3.81 17.77
N LEU A 39 -15.77 3.88 17.66
CA LEU A 39 -14.97 2.91 16.93
C LEU A 39 -15.19 1.52 17.53
N HIS A 40 -15.68 0.60 16.69
CA HIS A 40 -16.03 -0.79 16.97
C HIS A 40 -16.28 -1.10 18.46
N ARG A 41 -17.36 -0.56 19.02
CA ARG A 41 -17.96 -1.16 20.20
C ARG A 41 -18.82 -2.31 19.68
N ASP A 42 -18.55 -3.54 20.13
CA ASP A 42 -19.36 -4.73 19.87
C ASP A 42 -20.85 -4.39 19.95
N ARG A 43 -21.47 -4.13 18.80
CA ARG A 43 -22.90 -3.85 18.70
C ARG A 43 -23.53 -5.08 18.05
N PRO A 44 -24.55 -5.71 18.66
CA PRO A 44 -25.21 -6.87 18.07
C PRO A 44 -25.70 -6.51 16.67
N LEU A 45 -25.31 -7.35 15.70
CA LEU A 45 -25.62 -7.21 14.29
C LEU A 45 -27.14 -7.27 14.07
N LEU A 46 -27.78 -6.13 13.92
CA LEU A 46 -29.09 -6.02 13.29
C LEU A 46 -29.03 -4.86 12.28
N GLY A 47 -28.67 -5.17 11.02
CA GLY A 47 -29.04 -4.35 9.85
C GLY A 47 -28.00 -3.45 9.17
N ASP A 48 -26.79 -3.22 9.71
CA ASP A 48 -25.92 -2.10 9.29
C ASP A 48 -24.65 -2.45 8.46
N ALA A 49 -24.58 -3.64 7.86
CA ALA A 49 -23.40 -4.14 7.16
C ALA A 49 -22.77 -3.23 6.06
N PRO A 50 -23.53 -2.51 5.20
CA PRO A 50 -22.95 -1.75 4.09
C PRO A 50 -22.19 -0.50 4.55
N VAL A 51 -22.65 0.15 5.62
CA VAL A 51 -22.05 1.39 6.13
C VAL A 51 -20.74 1.09 6.85
N LEU A 52 -20.68 -0.04 7.56
CA LEU A 52 -19.45 -0.51 8.20
C LEU A 52 -18.37 -0.77 7.14
N ASP A 53 -18.69 -1.52 6.09
CA ASP A 53 -17.75 -1.84 5.01
C ASP A 53 -17.19 -0.57 4.33
N ARG A 54 -18.03 0.44 4.10
CA ARG A 54 -17.58 1.71 3.54
C ARG A 54 -16.55 2.42 4.44
N ARG A 55 -16.79 2.51 5.74
CA ARG A 55 -15.88 3.19 6.69
C ARG A 55 -14.54 2.48 6.79
N GLU A 56 -14.55 1.15 6.82
CA GLU A 56 -13.32 0.35 6.83
C GLU A 56 -12.50 0.61 5.56
N ARG A 57 -13.17 0.68 4.39
CA ARG A 57 -12.51 1.01 3.13
C ARG A 57 -11.94 2.43 3.12
N GLU A 58 -12.67 3.41 3.65
CA GLU A 58 -12.22 4.80 3.78
C GLU A 58 -11.00 4.92 4.73
N ALA A 59 -11.02 4.22 5.86
CA ALA A 59 -9.88 4.16 6.80
C ALA A 59 -8.65 3.44 6.21
N ASN A 60 -8.86 2.34 5.47
CA ASN A 60 -7.79 1.66 4.73
C ASN A 60 -7.16 2.58 3.68
N TYR A 61 -7.98 3.30 2.92
CA TYR A 61 -7.49 4.26 1.92
C TYR A 61 -6.74 5.43 2.58
N PHE A 62 -7.24 5.94 3.71
CA PHE A 62 -6.54 6.93 4.51
C PHE A 62 -5.16 6.43 4.94
N ALA A 63 -5.07 5.21 5.47
CA ALA A 63 -3.81 4.63 5.89
C ALA A 63 -2.79 4.54 4.74
N ALA A 64 -3.24 4.09 3.56
CA ALA A 64 -2.41 4.04 2.36
C ALA A 64 -1.92 5.43 1.93
N CYS A 65 -2.81 6.43 1.91
CA CYS A 65 -2.46 7.81 1.58
C CYS A 65 -1.52 8.46 2.61
N PHE A 66 -1.73 8.17 3.89
CA PHE A 66 -0.94 8.71 4.99
C PHE A 66 0.47 8.14 5.00
N LEU A 67 0.60 6.82 4.79
CA LEU A 67 1.90 6.14 4.77
C LEU A 67 2.67 6.40 3.47
N ALA A 68 1.99 6.46 2.33
CA ALA A 68 2.58 6.78 1.02
C ALA A 68 1.84 7.93 0.32
N PRO A 69 2.12 9.18 0.72
CA PRO A 69 1.55 10.35 0.06
C PRO A 69 1.98 10.42 -1.41
N GLU A 70 1.04 10.74 -2.29
CA GLU A 70 1.24 10.68 -3.75
C GLU A 70 2.50 11.41 -4.22
N LYS A 71 2.70 12.67 -3.78
CA LYS A 71 3.85 13.48 -4.19
C LYS A 71 5.19 12.82 -3.81
N LEU A 72 5.25 12.21 -2.63
CA LEU A 72 6.46 11.55 -2.16
C LEU A 72 6.68 10.23 -2.90
N LEU A 73 5.62 9.45 -3.11
CA LEU A 73 5.69 8.18 -3.84
C LEU A 73 6.08 8.40 -5.30
N ARG A 74 5.49 9.36 -6.01
CA ARG A 74 5.88 9.71 -7.39
C ARG A 74 7.35 10.12 -7.49
N ARG A 75 7.83 10.95 -6.54
CA ARG A 75 9.25 11.35 -6.48
C ARG A 75 10.16 10.15 -6.26
N ALA A 76 9.84 9.31 -5.28
CA ALA A 76 10.58 8.10 -4.94
C ALA A 76 10.59 7.08 -6.11
N PHE A 77 9.48 6.97 -6.83
CA PHE A 77 9.34 6.13 -8.01
C PHE A 77 10.24 6.64 -9.14
N LYS A 78 10.16 7.92 -9.49
CA LYS A 78 10.98 8.54 -10.53
C LYS A 78 12.49 8.43 -10.26
N GLN A 79 12.89 8.59 -8.99
CA GLN A 79 14.30 8.42 -8.58
C GLN A 79 14.83 7.01 -8.83
N ARG A 80 13.97 5.99 -8.76
CA ARG A 80 14.35 4.57 -8.92
C ARG A 80 14.32 4.10 -10.36
N PHE A 81 13.26 4.48 -11.07
CA PHE A 81 12.93 3.93 -12.37
C PHE A 81 13.21 4.90 -13.53
N GLY A 82 13.53 6.17 -13.23
CA GLY A 82 13.85 7.18 -14.25
C GLY A 82 12.64 7.66 -15.06
N THR A 83 11.43 7.24 -14.71
CA THR A 83 10.17 7.54 -15.41
C THR A 83 9.05 7.80 -14.40
N ASP A 84 8.00 8.46 -14.84
CA ASP A 84 6.80 8.72 -14.03
C ASP A 84 5.81 7.53 -14.06
N MET A 85 5.95 6.61 -15.03
CA MET A 85 5.14 5.40 -15.18
C MET A 85 5.96 4.28 -15.84
N LEU A 86 5.76 3.03 -15.41
CA LEU A 86 6.32 1.85 -16.05
C LEU A 86 5.27 1.10 -16.86
N HIS A 87 5.58 0.77 -18.11
CA HIS A 87 4.78 -0.12 -18.93
C HIS A 87 5.40 -1.53 -18.89
N LEU A 88 4.58 -2.56 -18.69
CA LEU A 88 5.07 -3.94 -18.66
C LEU A 88 5.43 -4.41 -20.08
N ASP A 89 6.72 -4.32 -20.41
CA ASP A 89 7.31 -4.91 -21.61
C ASP A 89 8.50 -5.82 -21.26
N ASP A 90 9.09 -6.49 -22.25
CA ASP A 90 10.25 -7.37 -22.05
C ASP A 90 11.42 -6.68 -21.35
N ARG A 91 11.65 -5.39 -21.64
CA ARG A 91 12.77 -4.62 -21.10
C ARG A 91 12.55 -4.32 -19.63
N VAL A 92 11.37 -3.84 -19.27
CA VAL A 92 10.96 -3.54 -17.89
C VAL A 92 10.89 -4.81 -17.07
N ALA A 93 10.33 -5.89 -17.62
CA ALA A 93 10.25 -7.18 -16.95
C ALA A 93 11.65 -7.73 -16.62
N PHE A 94 12.58 -7.68 -17.59
CA PHE A 94 13.97 -8.08 -17.34
C PHE A 94 14.68 -7.16 -16.35
N ALA A 95 14.48 -5.84 -16.46
CA ALA A 95 15.11 -4.87 -15.57
C ALA A 95 14.71 -5.04 -14.10
N ILE A 96 13.47 -5.49 -13.83
CA ILE A 96 12.95 -5.71 -12.48
C ILE A 96 13.20 -7.15 -12.00
N ALA A 97 12.80 -8.15 -12.78
CA ALA A 97 12.74 -9.54 -12.35
C ALA A 97 13.93 -10.39 -12.80
N GLY A 98 14.75 -9.91 -13.74
CA GLY A 98 15.87 -10.68 -14.31
C GLY A 98 15.39 -12.02 -14.87
N ASN A 99 15.87 -13.12 -14.28
CA ASN A 99 15.49 -14.48 -14.68
C ASN A 99 13.99 -14.78 -14.51
N GLY A 100 13.27 -14.03 -13.67
CA GLY A 100 11.82 -14.16 -13.49
C GLY A 100 10.97 -13.33 -14.45
N SER A 101 11.56 -12.74 -15.50
CA SER A 101 10.85 -11.87 -16.44
C SER A 101 9.70 -12.57 -17.18
N GLN A 102 9.89 -13.84 -17.57
CA GLN A 102 8.89 -14.65 -18.26
C GLN A 102 7.62 -14.82 -17.42
N ASP A 103 7.76 -15.07 -16.12
CA ASP A 103 6.61 -15.24 -15.22
C ASP A 103 5.85 -13.92 -15.06
N LEU A 104 6.58 -12.80 -14.96
CA LEU A 104 5.99 -11.47 -14.86
C LEU A 104 5.21 -11.07 -16.11
N LEU A 105 5.73 -11.37 -17.30
CA LEU A 105 5.06 -11.10 -18.58
C LEU A 105 3.81 -11.97 -18.79
N ARG A 106 3.77 -13.17 -18.20
CA ARG A 106 2.61 -14.07 -18.23
C ARG A 106 1.55 -13.72 -17.19
N SER A 107 1.84 -12.76 -16.31
CA SER A 107 0.87 -12.32 -15.31
C SER A 107 -0.41 -11.82 -15.96
N LYS A 108 -1.55 -12.06 -15.29
CA LYS A 108 -2.84 -11.59 -15.78
C LYS A 108 -2.82 -10.05 -15.80
N THR A 109 -3.22 -9.45 -16.92
CA THR A 109 -3.41 -7.99 -17.04
C THR A 109 -4.30 -7.47 -15.91
N GLY A 110 -3.86 -6.40 -15.24
CA GLY A 110 -4.54 -5.84 -14.09
C GLY A 110 -4.38 -6.61 -12.78
N SER A 111 -3.60 -7.70 -12.74
CA SER A 111 -3.23 -8.35 -11.48
C SER A 111 -2.20 -7.54 -10.70
N LEU A 112 -2.13 -7.73 -9.39
CA LEU A 112 -1.14 -7.07 -8.53
C LEU A 112 0.29 -7.64 -8.69
N GLU A 113 0.54 -8.60 -9.58
CA GLU A 113 1.86 -9.21 -9.73
C GLU A 113 2.91 -8.20 -10.21
N PHE A 114 2.59 -7.44 -11.27
CA PHE A 114 3.48 -6.38 -11.75
C PHE A 114 3.67 -5.23 -10.76
N PRO A 115 2.61 -4.60 -10.21
CA PRO A 115 2.75 -3.60 -9.15
C PRO A 115 3.53 -4.12 -7.93
N ARG A 116 3.38 -5.40 -7.56
CA ARG A 116 4.12 -6.00 -6.45
C ARG A 116 5.60 -6.19 -6.78
N ALA A 117 5.92 -6.63 -8.00
CA ALA A 117 7.31 -6.71 -8.45
C ALA A 117 7.99 -5.33 -8.40
N VAL A 118 7.29 -4.28 -8.85
CA VAL A 118 7.74 -2.88 -8.76
C VAL A 118 7.88 -2.42 -7.31
N ALA A 119 6.91 -2.72 -6.45
CA ALA A 119 6.92 -2.37 -5.03
C ALA A 119 8.13 -2.93 -4.27
N THR A 120 8.54 -4.16 -4.61
CA THR A 120 9.66 -4.88 -3.99
C THR A 120 10.97 -4.77 -4.75
N ALA A 121 10.99 -4.08 -5.89
CA ALA A 121 12.21 -3.93 -6.69
C ALA A 121 13.30 -3.26 -5.84
N ARG A 122 14.49 -3.85 -5.86
CA ARG A 122 15.71 -3.30 -5.22
C ARG A 122 16.77 -2.90 -6.24
N LYS A 123 16.43 -3.02 -7.51
CA LYS A 123 17.24 -2.63 -8.65
C LYS A 123 16.34 -2.35 -9.84
N PHE A 124 16.87 -1.60 -10.80
CA PHE A 124 16.27 -1.45 -12.11
C PHE A 124 17.38 -1.30 -13.15
N GLY A 125 17.57 -2.34 -13.97
CA GLY A 125 18.71 -2.42 -14.89
C GLY A 125 20.03 -2.84 -14.20
N ILE A 126 21.16 -2.45 -14.80
CA ILE A 126 22.50 -2.85 -14.34
C ILE A 126 23.09 -1.75 -13.45
N GLY A 127 23.57 -2.12 -12.26
CA GLY A 127 24.33 -1.23 -11.36
C GLY A 127 23.51 -0.23 -10.54
N ASN A 128 22.22 -0.05 -10.84
CA ASN A 128 21.33 0.80 -10.05
C ASN A 128 20.64 -0.02 -8.96
N HIS A 129 21.17 0.03 -7.73
CA HIS A 129 20.59 -0.60 -6.55
C HIS A 129 19.98 0.45 -5.62
N PHE A 130 18.81 0.15 -5.06
CA PHE A 130 18.08 1.06 -4.19
C PHE A 130 17.24 0.30 -3.17
N LYS A 131 16.87 1.00 -2.08
CA LYS A 131 15.87 0.53 -1.12
C LYS A 131 14.51 0.41 -1.84
N SER A 132 13.76 -0.66 -1.66
CA SER A 132 12.46 -0.81 -2.34
C SER A 132 11.45 0.25 -1.88
N LEU A 133 10.40 0.50 -2.67
CA LEU A 133 9.33 1.42 -2.30
C LEU A 133 8.61 0.93 -1.03
N ALA A 134 8.31 -0.37 -0.95
CA ALA A 134 7.70 -0.96 0.24
C ALA A 134 8.52 -0.68 1.50
N GLU A 135 9.85 -0.87 1.44
CA GLU A 135 10.74 -0.60 2.57
C GLU A 135 10.90 0.90 2.86
N GLU A 136 10.92 1.77 1.85
CA GLU A 136 11.05 3.22 2.04
C GLU A 136 9.85 3.78 2.80
N PHE A 137 8.64 3.42 2.38
CA PHE A 137 7.41 3.90 3.01
C PHE A 137 6.99 3.07 4.23
N GLY A 138 7.67 1.93 4.48
CA GLY A 138 7.38 1.02 5.60
C GLY A 138 5.99 0.41 5.49
N MET A 139 5.63 0.00 4.27
CA MET A 139 4.37 -0.66 3.93
C MET A 139 4.64 -2.11 3.54
N SER A 140 3.64 -2.97 3.69
CA SER A 140 3.73 -4.32 3.12
C SER A 140 3.84 -4.24 1.59
N PRO A 141 4.49 -5.22 0.93
CA PRO A 141 4.55 -5.30 -0.53
C PRO A 141 3.17 -5.18 -1.21
N THR A 142 2.14 -5.82 -0.63
CA THR A 142 0.78 -5.77 -1.16
C THR A 142 0.16 -4.38 -1.02
N ALA A 143 0.30 -3.71 0.12
CA ALA A 143 -0.25 -2.38 0.31
C ALA A 143 0.41 -1.36 -0.61
N MET A 144 1.74 -1.46 -0.81
CA MET A 144 2.46 -0.63 -1.77
C MET A 144 2.06 -0.95 -3.22
N ALA A 145 1.86 -2.22 -3.57
CA ALA A 145 1.39 -2.63 -4.90
C ALA A 145 0.02 -2.03 -5.24
N ILE A 146 -0.93 -2.08 -4.30
CA ILE A 146 -2.24 -1.43 -4.45
C ILE A 146 -2.05 0.07 -4.66
N ARG A 147 -1.22 0.73 -3.85
CA ARG A 147 -0.98 2.18 -3.96
C ARG A 147 -0.34 2.59 -5.28
N ILE A 148 0.58 1.80 -5.80
CA ILE A 148 1.20 1.99 -7.12
C ILE A 148 0.14 1.89 -8.23
N HIS A 149 -0.78 0.93 -8.11
CA HIS A 149 -1.88 0.75 -9.05
C HIS A 149 -2.90 1.91 -8.98
N GLU A 150 -3.31 2.34 -7.78
CA GLU A 150 -4.24 3.47 -7.56
C GLU A 150 -3.74 4.80 -8.14
N LEU A 151 -2.42 4.97 -8.26
CA LEU A 151 -1.78 6.20 -8.75
C LEU A 151 -1.39 6.12 -10.23
N ASP A 152 -1.78 5.04 -10.92
CA ASP A 152 -1.46 4.78 -12.32
C ASP A 152 0.05 4.85 -12.62
N LEU A 153 0.87 4.35 -11.69
CA LEU A 153 2.33 4.31 -11.86
C LEU A 153 2.79 3.13 -12.73
N VAL A 154 1.86 2.23 -13.07
CA VAL A 154 2.11 1.07 -13.92
C VAL A 154 1.02 0.93 -14.98
N SER A 155 1.39 0.38 -16.13
CA SER A 155 0.48 0.02 -17.23
C SER A 155 0.88 -1.33 -17.84
N TYR A 156 -0.01 -1.91 -18.63
CA TYR A 156 0.13 -3.21 -19.30
C TYR A 156 -0.11 -3.06 -20.79
#